data_AF-A0A645E0U4-F1
#
_entry.id   AF-A0A645E0U4-F1
#
_cell.length_a   1.000
_cell.length_b   1.000
_cell.length_c   1.000
_cell.angle_alpha   90.00
_cell.angle_beta   90.00
_cell.angle_gamma   90.00
#
_symmetry.space_group_name_H-M   'P 1'
#
loop_
_entity.id
_entity.type
_entity.pdbx_description
1 polymer ?
#
loop_
_entity_poly.entity_id
_entity_poly.type
_entity_poly.pdbx_seq_one_letter_code
_entity_poly.pdbx_strand_id
1 'polypeptide(L)' 'MNILEAASIIKDSAEKIAQEKGISEEEAYYEAVLIYKDVYEKIKEKE' A
#
# COMPACT_ATOMS: atom_id res chain seq x y z
N MET A 1 -13.31 -6.48 1.51
CA MET A 1 -11.93 -6.69 1.03
C MET A 1 -11.27 -7.80 1.85
N ASN A 2 -10.66 -8.79 1.19
CA ASN A 2 -10.01 -9.91 1.88
C ASN A 2 -8.49 -9.66 2.10
N ILE A 3 -7.85 -10.50 2.93
CA ILE A 3 -6.43 -10.33 3.30
C ILE A 3 -5.48 -10.44 2.09
N LEU A 4 -5.78 -11.31 1.12
CA LEU A 4 -4.94 -11.52 -0.06
C LEU A 4 -5.02 -10.33 -1.03
N GLU A 5 -6.21 -9.74 -1.19
CA GLU A 5 -6.41 -8.51 -1.97
C GLU A 5 -5.65 -7.33 -1.36
N ALA A 6 -5.67 -7.20 -0.02
CA ALA A 6 -4.91 -6.17 0.68
C ALA A 6 -3.41 -6.33 0.45
N ALA A 7 -2.89 -7.56 0.56
CA ALA A 7 -1.48 -7.84 0.31
C ALA A 7 -1.07 -7.50 -1.13
N SER A 8 -1.93 -7.79 -2.12
CA SER A 8 -1.67 -7.45 -3.53
C SER A 8 -1.60 -5.95 -3.75
N ILE A 9 -2.55 -5.18 -3.21
CA ILE A 9 -2.58 -3.72 -3.36
C ILE A 9 -1.37 -3.05 -2.69
N ILE A 10 -0.99 -3.53 -1.51
CA ILE A 10 0.20 -3.05 -0.80
C ILE A 10 1.45 -3.36 -1.62
N LYS A 11 1.56 -4.56 -2.18
CA LYS A 11 2.70 -4.95 -3.04
C LYS A 11 2.79 -4.04 -4.28
N ASP A 12 1.70 -3.89 -5.02
CA ASP A 12 1.67 -3.04 -6.22
C ASP A 12 2.05 -1.58 -5.91
N SER A 13 1.69 -1.11 -4.71
CA SER A 13 2.05 0.23 -4.24
C SER A 13 3.53 0.32 -3.87
N ALA A 14 4.08 -0.69 -3.19
CA ALA A 14 5.49 -0.76 -2.82
C ALA A 14 6.39 -0.77 -4.07
N GLU A 15 6.03 -1.55 -5.10
CA GLU A 15 6.77 -1.59 -6.36
C GLU A 15 6.83 -0.21 -7.04
N LYS A 16 5.72 0.53 -7.06
CA LYS A 16 5.67 1.89 -7.64
C LYS A 16 6.51 2.88 -6.84
N ILE A 17 6.38 2.86 -5.51
CA ILE A 17 7.15 3.75 -4.62
C ILE A 17 8.64 3.48 -4.75
N ALA A 18 9.04 2.21 -4.82
CA ALA A 18 10.42 1.79 -5.03
C ALA A 18 10.97 2.34 -6.36
N GLN A 19 10.21 2.21 -7.44
CA GLN A 19 10.58 2.73 -8.76
C GLN A 19 10.69 4.27 -8.77
N GLU A 20 9.74 4.98 -8.17
CA GLU A 20 9.72 6.45 -8.16
C GLU A 20 10.87 7.04 -7.32
N LYS A 21 11.23 6.38 -6.22
CA LYS A 21 12.25 6.88 -5.29
C LYS A 21 13.65 6.30 -5.53
N GLY A 22 13.77 5.28 -6.38
CA GLY A 22 15.02 4.56 -6.60
C GLY A 22 15.51 3.80 -5.37
N ILE A 23 14.58 3.29 -4.56
CA ILE A 23 14.85 2.50 -3.34
C ILE A 23 14.42 1.04 -3.55
N SER A 24 14.71 0.15 -2.61
CA SER A 24 14.24 -1.23 -2.67
C SER A 24 12.74 -1.34 -2.37
N GLU A 25 12.09 -2.39 -2.88
CA GLU A 25 10.69 -2.71 -2.57
C GLU A 25 10.47 -2.91 -1.06
N GLU A 26 11.45 -3.48 -0.36
CA GLU A 26 11.40 -3.73 1.08
C GLU A 26 11.39 -2.42 1.88
N GLU A 27 12.16 -1.42 1.46
CA GLU A 27 12.14 -0.06 2.02
C GLU A 27 10.82 0.67 1.71
N ALA A 28 10.28 0.47 0.50
CA ALA A 28 9.02 1.06 0.07
C ALA A 28 7.77 0.43 0.73
N TYR A 29 7.90 -0.79 1.27
CA TYR A 29 6.78 -1.56 1.82
C TYR A 29 6.09 -0.84 2.99
N TYR A 30 6.87 -0.21 3.87
CA TYR A 30 6.32 0.53 5.00
C TYR A 30 5.44 1.70 4.55
N GLU A 31 5.87 2.44 3.54
CA GLU A 31 5.10 3.56 2.98
C GLU A 31 3.84 3.07 2.27
N ALA A 32 3.93 1.96 1.53
CA ALA A 32 2.78 1.34 0.88
C ALA A 32 1.70 0.94 1.88
N VAL A 33 2.09 0.38 3.04
CA VAL A 33 1.14 0.03 4.12
C VAL A 33 0.47 1.28 4.70
N LEU A 34 1.20 2.38 4.88
CA LEU A 34 0.63 3.63 5.38
C LEU A 34 -0.40 4.23 4.41
N ILE A 35 -0.09 4.25 3.11
CA ILE A 35 -1.02 4.71 2.07
C ILE A 35 -2.26 3.81 2.05
N TYR A 36 -2.08 2.50 2.09
CA TYR A 36 -3.20 1.56 2.11
C TYR A 36 -4.10 1.77 3.32
N LYS A 37 -3.52 2.01 4.50
CA LYS A 37 -4.28 2.32 5.73
C LYS A 37 -5.14 3.57 5.55
N ASP A 38 -4.59 4.67 5.04
CA ASP A 38 -5.32 5.92 4.81
C ASP A 38 -6.49 5.74 3.82
N VAL A 39 -6.26 4.98 2.74
CA VAL A 39 -7.31 4.64 1.78
C VAL A 39 -8.40 3.80 2.43
N TYR A 40 -8.04 2.80 3.24
CA TYR A 40 -8.99 1.91 3.90
C TYR A 40 -9.83 2.64 4.96
N GLU A 41 -9.22 3.51 5.76
CA GLU A 41 -9.93 4.33 6.75
C GLU A 41 -10.96 5.25 6.07
N LYS A 42 -10.61 5.87 4.94
CA LYS A 42 -11.54 6.69 4.14
C LYS A 42 -12.70 5.92 3.52
N ILE A 43 -12.51 4.65 3.20
CA ILE A 43 -13.59 3.78 2.71
C ILE A 43 -14.54 3.45 3.86
N LYS A 44 -13.99 3.09 5.03
CA LYS A 44 -14.76 2.72 6.21
C LYS A 44 -15.60 3.87 6.77
N GLU A 45 -15.15 5.12 6.67
CA GLU A 45 -15.94 6.30 7.09
C GLU A 45 -17.16 6.59 6.19
N LYS A 46 -17.27 5.94 5.02
CA LYS A 46 -18.39 6.13 4.07
C LYS A 46 -19.44 5.03 4.13
N GLU A 47 -19.21 3.95 4.88
CA GLU A 47 -20.18 2.88 5.16
C GLU A 47 -20.93 3.14 6.47
#